data_AF-A0A656JR25-F1
#
_entry.id   AF-A0A656JR25-F1
#
_cell.length_a   1.000
_cell.length_b   1.000
_cell.length_c   1.000
_cell.angle_alpha   90.00
_cell.angle_beta   90.00
_cell.angle_gamma   90.00
#
_symmetry.space_group_name_H-M   'P 1'
#
loop_
_entity.id
_entity.type
_entity.pdbx_description
1 polymer ?
#
loop_
_entity_poly.entity_id
_entity_poly.type
_entity_poly.pdbx_seq_one_letter_code
_entity_poly.pdbx_strand_id
1 'polypeptide(L)'
;QMVILGMGKLGAVELNLSSDIDLIFAYPEGGETVGTKRALDNQEFFIRLGQRLIKALDPVTVDGFVFRVDMRLRPYGSSGALVLSFNALEQYYQDQGRDWERYAMIKARVVGGDLAAGAELLEMLRPFVYRRYLDFSAIEALRTMKQLIQQEVKRKGMAENIKLGAGGIREVEFIAQAFQLIHGGRDLSLQQRPLFNVLKTLEGQGYLPSAVTEELREGYEFLRYTEHAIQAIADRQTQMLPDNEQDQARIALIMGFADWASFHERLMYWRSRVSWHFRQVIADPDSDPDDEQQDDSEVVVGGEWLPLWEESQDEDAAGRQLLQAGFVDTGKALKSLADLRSSPNLRSMQRLSRERLDAFIPRLLAQAVEHEKPDLVLERVLPLVEAVARRSAYLVLLTEN
;
A
#
# COMPACT_ATOMS: atom_id res chain seq x y z
N GLN A 1 -2.14 -26.63 -18.32
CA GLN A 1 -3.37 -26.65 -17.50
C GLN A 1 -3.58 -25.25 -16.89
N MET A 2 -4.74 -24.94 -16.29
CA MET A 2 -4.93 -23.66 -15.59
C MET A 2 -4.15 -23.68 -14.27
N VAL A 3 -3.64 -22.53 -13.84
CA VAL A 3 -3.01 -22.29 -12.54
C VAL A 3 -3.88 -21.33 -11.74
N ILE A 4 -4.03 -21.59 -10.45
CA ILE A 4 -4.79 -20.75 -9.53
C ILE A 4 -3.86 -20.27 -8.43
N LEU A 5 -3.67 -18.95 -8.36
CA LEU A 5 -3.00 -18.30 -7.24
C LEU A 5 -4.03 -17.85 -6.22
N GLY A 6 -3.87 -18.26 -4.98
CA GLY A 6 -4.57 -17.72 -3.83
C GLY A 6 -3.81 -16.52 -3.29
N MET A 7 -4.54 -15.45 -3.04
CA MET A 7 -4.02 -14.16 -2.59
C MET A 7 -4.41 -13.89 -1.13
N GLY A 8 -3.90 -12.80 -0.56
CA GLY A 8 -4.27 -12.36 0.79
C GLY A 8 -4.18 -13.46 1.83
N LYS A 9 -5.23 -13.61 2.64
CA LYS A 9 -5.30 -14.61 3.72
C LYS A 9 -5.31 -16.06 3.21
N LEU A 10 -5.92 -16.34 2.04
CA LEU A 10 -5.89 -17.68 1.44
C LEU A 10 -4.45 -18.08 1.06
N GLY A 11 -3.75 -17.17 0.41
CA GLY A 11 -2.37 -17.35 0.00
C GLY A 11 -1.43 -17.53 1.20
N ALA A 12 -1.69 -16.77 2.27
CA ALA A 12 -0.96 -16.85 3.54
C ALA A 12 -1.24 -18.09 4.40
N VAL A 13 -2.31 -18.85 4.10
CA VAL A 13 -2.83 -19.93 4.96
C VAL A 13 -3.37 -19.39 6.30
N GLU A 14 -4.06 -18.25 6.23
CA GLU A 14 -4.53 -17.48 7.38
C GLU A 14 -5.99 -17.03 7.20
N LEU A 15 -6.84 -17.85 6.55
CA LEU A 15 -8.25 -17.53 6.32
C LEU A 15 -9.01 -17.23 7.62
N ASN A 16 -9.98 -16.30 7.54
CA ASN A 16 -10.94 -16.12 8.63
C ASN A 16 -12.10 -17.10 8.47
N LEU A 17 -12.97 -17.17 9.49
CA LEU A 17 -14.13 -18.05 9.48
C LEU A 17 -15.10 -17.75 8.33
N SER A 18 -15.39 -16.47 8.09
CA SER A 18 -16.24 -15.99 7.00
C SER A 18 -15.43 -15.03 6.13
N SER A 19 -14.69 -15.59 5.16
CA SER A 19 -13.86 -14.84 4.21
C SER A 19 -14.23 -15.13 2.77
N ASP A 20 -14.02 -14.13 1.91
CA ASP A 20 -13.91 -14.35 0.48
C ASP A 20 -12.56 -15.03 0.18
N ILE A 21 -12.47 -15.73 -0.95
CA ILE A 21 -11.21 -16.21 -1.49
C ILE A 21 -10.76 -15.33 -2.65
N ASP A 22 -9.65 -14.63 -2.42
CA ASP A 22 -9.01 -13.79 -3.44
C ASP A 22 -8.19 -14.65 -4.39
N LEU A 23 -8.51 -14.67 -5.68
CA LEU A 23 -7.87 -15.53 -6.67
C LEU A 23 -7.34 -14.76 -7.90
N ILE A 24 -6.24 -15.26 -8.46
CA ILE A 24 -5.75 -14.90 -9.79
C ILE A 24 -5.61 -16.19 -10.61
N PHE A 25 -6.14 -16.19 -11.83
CA PHE A 25 -6.04 -17.33 -12.74
C PHE A 25 -5.01 -17.05 -13.83
N ALA A 26 -4.19 -18.07 -14.11
CA ALA A 26 -3.16 -18.00 -15.13
C ALA A 26 -3.09 -19.29 -15.95
N TYR A 27 -2.42 -19.24 -17.10
CA TYR A 27 -2.04 -20.43 -17.86
C TYR A 27 -0.66 -20.25 -18.53
N PRO A 28 0.09 -21.32 -18.80
CA PRO A 28 1.49 -21.19 -19.20
C PRO A 28 1.71 -20.47 -20.54
N GLU A 29 1.05 -20.92 -21.59
CA GLU A 29 1.36 -20.50 -22.96
C GLU A 29 0.14 -20.42 -23.87
N GLY A 30 0.26 -19.58 -24.90
CA GLY A 30 -0.71 -19.49 -25.99
C GLY A 30 -0.76 -20.77 -26.82
N GLY A 31 -1.85 -20.95 -27.56
CA GLY A 31 -2.08 -22.14 -28.36
C GLY A 31 -3.57 -22.42 -28.51
N GLU A 32 -3.88 -23.61 -28.99
CA GLU A 32 -5.26 -24.04 -29.22
C GLU A 32 -5.55 -25.39 -28.55
N THR A 33 -6.82 -25.60 -28.20
CA THR A 33 -7.29 -26.87 -27.67
C THR A 33 -7.14 -27.99 -28.71
N VAL A 34 -6.60 -29.13 -28.27
CA VAL A 34 -6.36 -30.31 -29.11
C VAL A 34 -7.42 -31.40 -28.87
N GLY A 35 -7.66 -32.25 -29.86
CA GLY A 35 -8.57 -33.40 -29.73
C GLY A 35 -10.06 -33.05 -29.69
N THR A 36 -10.43 -31.82 -30.05
CA THR A 36 -11.82 -31.35 -30.11
C THR A 36 -12.29 -31.19 -31.55
N LYS A 37 -13.61 -31.23 -31.80
CA LYS A 37 -14.17 -31.02 -33.15
C LYS A 37 -13.94 -29.59 -33.67
N ARG A 38 -13.81 -28.62 -32.77
CA ARG A 38 -13.52 -27.22 -33.06
C ARG A 38 -12.47 -26.74 -32.08
N ALA A 39 -11.28 -26.46 -32.59
CA ALA A 39 -10.22 -25.83 -31.83
C ALA A 39 -10.70 -24.46 -31.32
N LEU A 40 -10.37 -24.18 -30.08
CA LEU A 40 -10.54 -22.89 -29.41
C LEU A 40 -9.17 -22.39 -29.01
N ASP A 41 -8.98 -21.08 -29.10
CA ASP A 41 -7.83 -20.42 -28.51
C ASP A 41 -7.78 -20.69 -27.00
N ASN A 42 -6.58 -20.89 -26.47
CA ASN A 42 -6.36 -21.21 -25.05
C ASN A 42 -6.91 -20.12 -24.12
N GLN A 43 -6.80 -18.83 -24.49
CA GLN A 43 -7.38 -17.72 -23.71
C GLN A 43 -8.89 -17.91 -23.60
N GLU A 44 -9.57 -18.20 -24.71
CA GLU A 44 -11.02 -18.41 -24.72
C GLU A 44 -11.40 -19.64 -23.86
N PHE A 45 -10.67 -20.75 -24.01
CA PHE A 45 -10.90 -21.96 -23.23
C PHE A 45 -10.75 -21.70 -21.72
N PHE A 46 -9.66 -21.05 -21.30
CA PHE A 46 -9.38 -20.82 -19.89
C PHE A 46 -10.29 -19.76 -19.27
N ILE A 47 -10.72 -18.74 -20.02
CA ILE A 47 -11.77 -17.82 -19.55
C ILE A 47 -13.06 -18.60 -19.21
N ARG A 48 -13.51 -19.47 -20.12
CA ARG A 48 -14.71 -20.29 -19.89
C ARG A 48 -14.52 -21.24 -18.70
N LEU A 49 -13.34 -21.82 -18.54
CA LEU A 49 -13.02 -22.69 -17.40
C LEU A 49 -13.05 -21.91 -16.08
N GLY A 50 -12.42 -20.74 -16.02
CA GLY A 50 -12.41 -19.86 -14.85
C GLY A 50 -13.82 -19.41 -14.45
N GLN A 51 -14.65 -19.03 -15.43
CA GLN A 51 -16.07 -18.69 -15.20
C GLN A 51 -16.85 -19.87 -14.61
N ARG A 52 -16.63 -21.10 -15.11
CA ARG A 52 -17.26 -22.31 -14.58
C ARG A 52 -16.80 -22.63 -13.17
N LEU A 53 -15.52 -22.42 -12.87
CA LEU A 53 -15.00 -22.60 -11.52
C LEU A 53 -15.64 -21.62 -10.53
N ILE A 54 -15.70 -20.33 -10.87
CA ILE A 54 -16.37 -19.32 -10.04
C ILE A 54 -17.84 -19.70 -9.83
N LYS A 55 -18.54 -20.09 -10.91
CA LYS A 55 -19.94 -20.53 -10.84
C LYS A 55 -20.16 -21.78 -9.97
N ALA A 56 -19.12 -22.60 -9.77
CA ALA A 56 -19.20 -23.76 -8.88
C ALA A 56 -18.96 -23.42 -7.40
N LEU A 57 -18.34 -22.26 -7.11
CA LEU A 57 -17.93 -21.87 -5.77
C LEU A 57 -18.86 -20.84 -5.11
N ASP A 58 -19.22 -19.81 -5.87
CA ASP A 58 -19.80 -18.57 -5.37
C ASP A 58 -21.34 -18.56 -5.27
N PRO A 59 -22.10 -19.03 -6.28
CA PRO A 59 -23.55 -18.90 -6.26
C PRO A 59 -24.20 -19.60 -5.07
N VAL A 60 -25.11 -18.90 -4.40
CA VAL A 60 -25.95 -19.46 -3.33
C VAL A 60 -26.99 -20.40 -3.94
N THR A 61 -26.98 -21.65 -3.50
CA THR A 61 -27.92 -22.70 -3.84
C THR A 61 -28.80 -23.04 -2.64
N VAL A 62 -29.64 -24.07 -2.76
CA VAL A 62 -30.40 -24.61 -1.62
C VAL A 62 -29.51 -25.15 -0.50
N ASP A 63 -28.27 -25.54 -0.84
CA ASP A 63 -27.27 -26.04 0.10
C ASP A 63 -26.34 -24.92 0.60
N GLY A 64 -26.63 -23.65 0.28
CA GLY A 64 -25.74 -22.51 0.54
C GLY A 64 -24.72 -22.30 -0.59
N PHE A 65 -23.55 -21.79 -0.25
CA PHE A 65 -22.43 -21.53 -1.17
C PHE A 65 -21.15 -22.17 -0.62
N VAL A 66 -20.12 -22.36 -1.45
CA VAL A 66 -18.83 -22.91 -1.01
C VAL A 66 -17.92 -21.79 -0.51
N PHE A 67 -17.59 -20.84 -1.40
CA PHE A 67 -16.84 -19.63 -1.07
C PHE A 67 -17.26 -18.50 -2.00
N ARG A 68 -17.39 -17.30 -1.44
CA ARG A 68 -17.41 -16.06 -2.22
C ARG A 68 -16.05 -15.86 -2.87
N VAL A 69 -16.02 -15.58 -4.16
CA VAL A 69 -14.77 -15.46 -4.92
C VAL A 69 -14.50 -14.01 -5.29
N ASP A 70 -13.34 -13.49 -4.89
CA ASP A 70 -12.89 -12.17 -5.29
C ASP A 70 -11.77 -12.27 -6.33
N MET A 71 -11.98 -11.65 -7.50
CA MET A 71 -11.04 -11.63 -8.61
C MET A 71 -10.39 -10.25 -8.82
N ARG A 72 -10.61 -9.27 -7.92
CA ARG A 72 -10.23 -7.86 -8.12
C ARG A 72 -8.72 -7.62 -8.06
N LEU A 73 -7.94 -8.52 -7.46
CA LEU A 73 -6.48 -8.41 -7.37
C LEU A 73 -5.76 -8.83 -8.66
N ARG A 74 -6.46 -9.35 -9.67
CA ARG A 74 -5.85 -9.68 -10.97
C ARG A 74 -5.43 -8.41 -11.73
N PRO A 75 -4.46 -8.49 -12.66
CA PRO A 75 -4.08 -7.37 -13.51
C PRO A 75 -5.26 -6.65 -14.16
N TYR A 76 -5.20 -5.33 -14.17
CA TYR A 76 -6.26 -4.43 -14.64
C TYR A 76 -7.59 -4.53 -13.85
N GLY A 77 -7.59 -5.23 -12.70
CA GLY A 77 -8.73 -5.36 -11.81
C GLY A 77 -9.98 -5.91 -12.50
N SER A 78 -11.15 -5.39 -12.14
CA SER A 78 -12.45 -5.84 -12.69
C SER A 78 -12.57 -5.69 -14.21
N SER A 79 -11.84 -4.74 -14.81
CA SER A 79 -11.85 -4.49 -16.26
C SER A 79 -10.90 -5.39 -17.04
N GLY A 80 -10.01 -6.11 -16.36
CA GLY A 80 -9.06 -7.04 -16.96
C GLY A 80 -9.68 -8.37 -17.35
N ALA A 81 -8.98 -9.08 -18.25
CA ALA A 81 -9.29 -10.47 -18.56
C ALA A 81 -9.32 -11.32 -17.28
N LEU A 82 -10.20 -12.31 -17.23
CA LEU A 82 -10.35 -13.18 -16.06
C LEU A 82 -9.13 -14.08 -15.83
N VAL A 83 -8.49 -14.48 -16.92
CA VAL A 83 -7.31 -15.35 -16.94
C VAL A 83 -6.28 -14.72 -17.88
N LEU A 84 -5.00 -14.84 -17.55
CA LEU A 84 -3.89 -14.35 -18.37
C LEU A 84 -2.84 -15.43 -18.60
N SER A 85 -2.13 -15.35 -19.73
CA SER A 85 -0.95 -16.17 -19.95
C SER A 85 0.19 -15.74 -19.01
N PHE A 86 1.18 -16.61 -18.78
CA PHE A 86 2.35 -16.25 -17.96
C PHE A 86 3.10 -15.06 -18.55
N ASN A 87 3.33 -15.05 -19.86
CA ASN A 87 3.97 -13.93 -20.55
C ASN A 87 3.20 -12.61 -20.37
N ALA A 88 1.86 -12.64 -20.42
CA ALA A 88 1.06 -11.44 -20.22
C ALA A 88 1.09 -10.95 -18.77
N LEU A 89 1.15 -11.87 -17.79
CA LEU A 89 1.33 -11.53 -16.38
C LEU A 89 2.70 -10.92 -16.11
N GLU A 90 3.76 -11.54 -16.61
CA GLU A 90 5.13 -11.03 -16.49
C GLU A 90 5.25 -9.63 -17.07
N GLN A 91 4.78 -9.44 -18.32
CA GLN A 91 4.80 -8.15 -18.98
C GLN A 91 4.01 -7.09 -18.20
N TYR A 92 2.81 -7.44 -17.69
CA TYR A 92 2.02 -6.51 -16.88
C TYR A 92 2.77 -6.05 -15.64
N TYR A 93 3.30 -6.98 -14.85
CA TYR A 93 3.97 -6.64 -13.60
C TYR A 93 5.30 -5.92 -13.82
N GLN A 94 5.98 -6.21 -14.92
CA GLN A 94 7.21 -5.50 -15.31
C GLN A 94 6.93 -4.05 -15.74
N ASP A 95 5.93 -3.83 -16.59
CA ASP A 95 5.71 -2.53 -17.25
C ASP A 95 4.76 -1.61 -16.48
N GLN A 96 3.75 -2.18 -15.81
CA GLN A 96 2.61 -1.44 -15.24
C GLN A 96 2.34 -1.74 -13.77
N GLY A 97 3.03 -2.74 -13.19
CA GLY A 97 2.76 -3.20 -11.84
C GLY A 97 3.08 -2.15 -10.77
N ARG A 98 2.09 -1.84 -9.94
CA ARG A 98 2.13 -0.78 -8.91
C ARG A 98 2.73 -1.28 -7.60
N ASP A 99 3.11 -0.35 -6.71
CA ASP A 99 3.76 -0.70 -5.45
C ASP A 99 2.85 -1.47 -4.48
N TRP A 100 1.56 -1.11 -4.42
CA TRP A 100 0.59 -1.87 -3.63
C TRP A 100 0.37 -3.28 -4.18
N GLU A 101 0.59 -3.52 -5.49
CA GLU A 101 0.49 -4.86 -6.07
C GLU A 101 1.65 -5.75 -5.62
N ARG A 102 2.84 -5.17 -5.36
CA ARG A 102 3.95 -5.90 -4.73
C ARG A 102 3.56 -6.36 -3.34
N TYR A 103 2.97 -5.45 -2.55
CA TYR A 103 2.45 -5.75 -1.23
C TYR A 103 1.44 -6.91 -1.25
N ALA A 104 0.49 -6.91 -2.19
CA ALA A 104 -0.49 -7.98 -2.35
C ALA A 104 0.16 -9.32 -2.78
N MET A 105 1.12 -9.27 -3.70
CA MET A 105 1.80 -10.44 -4.27
C MET A 105 2.73 -11.17 -3.29
N ILE A 106 3.15 -10.54 -2.17
CA ILE A 106 3.87 -11.22 -1.08
C ILE A 106 3.15 -12.48 -0.63
N LYS A 107 1.80 -12.42 -0.55
CA LYS A 107 0.98 -13.52 -0.07
C LYS A 107 0.60 -14.51 -1.17
N ALA A 108 0.93 -14.25 -2.45
CA ALA A 108 0.54 -15.11 -3.58
C ALA A 108 1.09 -16.54 -3.44
N ARG A 109 0.20 -17.54 -3.52
CA ARG A 109 0.55 -18.96 -3.41
C ARG A 109 -0.24 -19.77 -4.43
N VAL A 110 0.37 -20.79 -5.04
CA VAL A 110 -0.39 -21.72 -5.88
C VAL A 110 -1.32 -22.55 -4.99
N VAL A 111 -2.62 -22.50 -5.28
CA VAL A 111 -3.66 -23.21 -4.50
C VAL A 111 -4.41 -24.27 -5.30
N GLY A 112 -4.25 -24.29 -6.62
CA GLY A 112 -4.89 -25.29 -7.46
C GLY A 112 -4.42 -25.25 -8.91
N GLY A 113 -4.81 -26.28 -9.65
CA GLY A 113 -4.34 -26.49 -11.02
C GLY A 113 -2.96 -27.11 -11.06
N ASP A 114 -2.14 -26.70 -12.02
CA ASP A 114 -0.77 -27.18 -12.18
C ASP A 114 0.18 -26.52 -11.17
N LEU A 115 0.54 -27.27 -10.13
CA LEU A 115 1.38 -26.75 -9.04
C LEU A 115 2.81 -26.47 -9.48
N ALA A 116 3.35 -27.24 -10.43
CA ALA A 116 4.72 -27.06 -10.92
C ALA A 116 4.80 -25.81 -11.79
N ALA A 117 3.89 -25.67 -12.76
CA ALA A 117 3.82 -24.47 -13.60
C ALA A 117 3.51 -23.21 -12.76
N GLY A 118 2.68 -23.34 -11.72
CA GLY A 118 2.43 -22.22 -10.81
C GLY A 118 3.66 -21.81 -10.00
N ALA A 119 4.52 -22.75 -9.63
CA ALA A 119 5.79 -22.44 -8.96
C ALA A 119 6.74 -21.69 -9.90
N GLU A 120 6.81 -22.09 -11.17
CA GLU A 120 7.57 -21.38 -12.21
C GLU A 120 7.06 -19.94 -12.40
N LEU A 121 5.73 -19.74 -12.45
CA LEU A 121 5.13 -18.42 -12.51
C LEU A 121 5.52 -17.54 -11.30
N LEU A 122 5.46 -18.08 -10.08
CA LEU A 122 5.83 -17.31 -8.89
C LEU A 122 7.32 -16.96 -8.86
N GLU A 123 8.19 -17.85 -9.35
CA GLU A 123 9.62 -17.58 -9.48
C GLU A 123 9.89 -16.47 -10.51
N MET A 124 9.19 -16.50 -11.65
CA MET A 124 9.21 -15.47 -12.68
C MET A 124 8.75 -14.10 -12.13
N LEU A 125 7.72 -14.08 -11.29
CA LEU A 125 7.20 -12.84 -10.68
C LEU A 125 7.98 -12.38 -9.44
N ARG A 126 8.91 -13.18 -8.91
CA ARG A 126 9.68 -12.85 -7.70
C ARG A 126 10.41 -11.50 -7.79
N PRO A 127 11.10 -11.14 -8.90
CA PRO A 127 11.80 -9.86 -9.01
C PRO A 127 10.87 -8.64 -8.95
N PHE A 128 9.61 -8.80 -9.36
CA PHE A 128 8.59 -7.75 -9.22
C PHE A 128 8.28 -7.50 -7.74
N VAL A 129 8.04 -8.56 -6.96
CA VAL A 129 7.67 -8.50 -5.55
C VAL A 129 8.84 -8.02 -4.68
N TYR A 130 10.01 -8.65 -4.83
CA TYR A 130 11.17 -8.44 -3.96
C TYR A 130 12.32 -7.80 -4.72
N ARG A 131 12.40 -6.46 -4.65
CA ARG A 131 13.44 -5.68 -5.32
C ARG A 131 14.81 -5.94 -4.66
N ARG A 132 15.81 -6.28 -5.46
CA ARG A 132 17.19 -6.47 -4.98
C ARG A 132 17.85 -5.16 -4.50
N TYR A 133 17.48 -4.07 -5.15
CA TYR A 133 17.93 -2.72 -4.83
C TYR A 133 16.71 -1.87 -4.48
N LEU A 134 16.77 -1.22 -3.32
CA LEU A 134 15.80 -0.23 -2.92
C LEU A 134 16.38 1.14 -3.18
N ASP A 135 15.63 1.90 -3.94
CA ASP A 135 15.80 3.31 -4.14
C ASP A 135 14.80 4.07 -3.26
N PHE A 136 14.98 5.38 -3.18
CA PHE A 136 14.07 6.26 -2.43
C PHE A 136 12.61 6.13 -2.89
N SER A 137 12.36 5.84 -4.17
CA SER A 137 11.00 5.66 -4.68
C SER A 137 10.26 4.49 -4.02
N ALA A 138 10.98 3.41 -3.66
CA ALA A 138 10.38 2.27 -2.97
C ALA A 138 10.01 2.59 -1.52
N ILE A 139 10.85 3.36 -0.81
CA ILE A 139 10.57 3.80 0.56
C ILE A 139 9.38 4.76 0.57
N GLU A 140 9.34 5.69 -0.38
CA GLU A 140 8.24 6.63 -0.53
C GLU A 140 6.91 5.92 -0.83
N ALA A 141 6.94 4.87 -1.65
CA ALA A 141 5.75 4.05 -1.89
C ALA A 141 5.23 3.37 -0.61
N LEU A 142 6.12 2.94 0.29
CA LEU A 142 5.72 2.41 1.59
C LEU A 142 5.14 3.49 2.51
N ARG A 143 5.71 4.70 2.53
CA ARG A 143 5.16 5.85 3.25
C ARG A 143 3.76 6.22 2.75
N THR A 144 3.58 6.30 1.44
CA THR A 144 2.27 6.53 0.82
C THR A 144 1.26 5.46 1.25
N MET A 145 1.64 4.18 1.26
CA MET A 145 0.76 3.10 1.73
C MET A 145 0.45 3.23 3.24
N LYS A 146 1.42 3.62 4.08
CA LYS A 146 1.21 3.88 5.51
C LYS A 146 0.20 5.01 5.72
N GLN A 147 0.35 6.13 5.00
CA GLN A 147 -0.54 7.28 5.06
C GLN A 147 -1.97 6.91 4.64
N LEU A 148 -2.14 6.13 3.57
CA LEU A 148 -3.45 5.64 3.15
C LEU A 148 -4.14 4.79 4.23
N ILE A 149 -3.39 3.97 4.97
CA ILE A 149 -3.92 3.22 6.11
C ILE A 149 -4.37 4.18 7.22
N GLN A 150 -3.56 5.17 7.57
CA GLN A 150 -3.89 6.17 8.60
C GLN A 150 -5.13 7.01 8.23
N GLN A 151 -5.24 7.42 6.97
CA GLN A 151 -6.40 8.16 6.48
C GLN A 151 -7.68 7.30 6.54
N GLU A 152 -7.60 6.01 6.21
CA GLU A 152 -8.74 5.10 6.31
C GLU A 152 -9.20 4.96 7.77
N VAL A 153 -8.29 4.90 8.74
CA VAL A 153 -8.60 4.86 10.18
C VAL A 153 -9.38 6.09 10.65
N LYS A 154 -9.11 7.28 10.09
CA LYS A 154 -9.79 8.54 10.44
C LYS A 154 -11.24 8.61 9.93
N ARG A 155 -11.68 7.68 9.07
CA ARG A 155 -13.05 7.66 8.55
C ARG A 155 -14.05 7.31 9.65
N LYS A 156 -15.20 8.00 9.65
CA LYS A 156 -16.26 7.83 10.65
C LYS A 156 -16.70 6.35 10.74
N GLY A 157 -16.71 5.82 11.96
CA GLY A 157 -17.12 4.44 12.26
C GLY A 157 -15.99 3.41 12.25
N MET A 158 -14.75 3.77 11.87
CA MET A 158 -13.64 2.81 11.84
C MET A 158 -13.08 2.44 13.22
N ALA A 159 -13.39 3.22 14.26
CA ALA A 159 -12.99 2.90 15.63
C ALA A 159 -13.46 1.49 16.04
N GLU A 160 -14.68 1.11 15.68
CA GLU A 160 -15.26 -0.20 16.01
C GLU A 160 -14.86 -1.32 15.04
N ASN A 161 -14.06 -1.02 14.01
CA ASN A 161 -13.60 -2.03 13.06
C ASN A 161 -12.28 -2.65 13.53
N ILE A 162 -12.29 -3.94 13.86
CA ILE A 162 -11.12 -4.65 14.42
C ILE A 162 -9.96 -4.78 13.42
N LYS A 163 -10.24 -4.66 12.11
CA LYS A 163 -9.25 -4.83 11.04
C LYS A 163 -8.72 -3.50 10.55
N LEU A 164 -9.61 -2.52 10.38
CA LEU A 164 -9.34 -1.23 9.73
C LEU A 164 -9.17 -0.08 10.72
N GLY A 165 -9.62 -0.21 11.96
CA GLY A 165 -9.42 0.81 12.98
C GLY A 165 -7.97 0.86 13.47
N ALA A 166 -7.65 1.94 14.19
CA ALA A 166 -6.31 2.13 14.78
C ALA A 166 -5.87 0.91 15.59
N GLY A 167 -4.64 0.45 15.39
CA GLY A 167 -4.11 -0.74 16.06
C GLY A 167 -4.73 -2.06 15.59
N GLY A 168 -5.44 -2.07 14.47
CA GLY A 168 -6.14 -3.23 13.94
C GLY A 168 -5.23 -4.24 13.23
N ILE A 169 -5.83 -5.34 12.78
CA ILE A 169 -5.15 -6.45 12.08
C ILE A 169 -4.29 -5.94 10.90
N ARG A 170 -4.81 -4.99 10.11
CA ARG A 170 -4.12 -4.46 8.93
C ARG A 170 -2.79 -3.78 9.28
N GLU A 171 -2.72 -3.10 10.42
CA GLU A 171 -1.48 -2.42 10.84
C GLU A 171 -0.38 -3.43 11.16
N VAL A 172 -0.71 -4.56 11.83
CA VAL A 172 0.28 -5.63 12.06
C VAL A 172 0.76 -6.26 10.74
N GLU A 173 -0.19 -6.54 9.83
CA GLU A 173 0.13 -7.06 8.50
C GLU A 173 1.08 -6.11 7.75
N PHE A 174 0.80 -4.80 7.83
CA PHE A 174 1.63 -3.77 7.21
C PHE A 174 3.03 -3.73 7.78
N ILE A 175 3.19 -3.75 9.11
CA ILE A 175 4.50 -3.75 9.77
C ILE A 175 5.36 -4.89 9.20
N ALA A 176 4.88 -6.13 9.28
CA ALA A 176 5.66 -7.27 8.82
C ALA A 176 5.95 -7.22 7.32
N GLN A 177 4.95 -6.92 6.49
CA GLN A 177 5.11 -6.88 5.03
C GLN A 177 5.98 -5.72 4.56
N ALA A 178 6.04 -4.60 5.29
CA ALA A 178 6.98 -3.51 5.01
C ALA A 178 8.43 -4.01 5.11
N PHE A 179 8.79 -4.74 6.17
CA PHE A 179 10.12 -5.36 6.26
C PHE A 179 10.37 -6.38 5.15
N GLN A 180 9.35 -7.14 4.73
CA GLN A 180 9.50 -8.07 3.60
C GLN A 180 9.79 -7.33 2.29
N LEU A 181 9.17 -6.18 2.04
CA LEU A 181 9.45 -5.36 0.86
C LEU A 181 10.83 -4.69 0.94
N ILE A 182 11.26 -4.29 2.14
CA ILE A 182 12.55 -3.62 2.36
C ILE A 182 13.73 -4.62 2.32
N HIS A 183 13.57 -5.82 2.85
CA HIS A 183 14.70 -6.74 3.04
C HIS A 183 14.58 -8.02 2.23
N GLY A 184 13.38 -8.42 1.80
CA GLY A 184 13.12 -9.70 1.13
C GLY A 184 13.86 -9.89 -0.19
N GLY A 185 14.30 -8.81 -0.87
CA GLY A 185 15.13 -8.91 -2.07
C GLY A 185 16.59 -9.33 -1.81
N ARG A 186 17.06 -9.24 -0.57
CA ARG A 186 18.41 -9.62 -0.12
C ARG A 186 18.39 -10.77 0.86
N ASP A 187 17.35 -10.85 1.69
CA ASP A 187 17.12 -11.92 2.64
C ASP A 187 15.93 -12.78 2.20
N LEU A 188 16.24 -13.96 1.63
CA LEU A 188 15.23 -14.91 1.17
C LEU A 188 14.38 -15.47 2.31
N SER A 189 14.85 -15.43 3.56
CA SER A 189 14.08 -15.92 4.71
C SER A 189 12.84 -15.07 5.00
N LEU A 190 12.81 -13.83 4.50
CA LEU A 190 11.66 -12.93 4.55
C LEU A 190 10.68 -13.10 3.38
N GLN A 191 10.91 -14.02 2.44
CA GLN A 191 9.98 -14.30 1.34
C GLN A 191 8.89 -15.32 1.71
N GLN A 192 8.62 -15.45 3.02
CA GLN A 192 7.60 -16.33 3.57
C GLN A 192 6.24 -15.65 3.61
N ARG A 193 5.15 -16.44 3.65
CA ARG A 193 3.78 -15.91 3.55
C ARG A 193 3.08 -15.81 4.90
N PRO A 194 3.11 -16.83 5.79
CA PRO A 194 2.43 -16.73 7.07
C PRO A 194 3.08 -15.65 7.96
N LEU A 195 2.27 -14.76 8.51
CA LEU A 195 2.68 -13.62 9.34
C LEU A 195 3.53 -14.05 10.52
N PHE A 196 3.13 -15.09 11.26
CA PHE A 196 3.89 -15.54 12.43
C PHE A 196 5.27 -16.09 12.08
N ASN A 197 5.43 -16.69 10.90
CA ASN A 197 6.75 -17.09 10.44
C ASN A 197 7.61 -15.87 10.09
N VAL A 198 7.01 -14.86 9.46
CA VAL A 198 7.69 -13.58 9.17
C VAL A 198 8.12 -12.89 10.47
N LEU A 199 7.25 -12.76 11.47
CA LEU A 199 7.58 -12.16 12.76
C LEU A 199 8.74 -12.89 13.45
N LYS A 200 8.74 -14.23 13.42
CA LYS A 200 9.84 -15.04 13.94
C LYS A 200 11.16 -14.79 13.20
N THR A 201 11.11 -14.64 11.87
CA THR A 201 12.29 -14.29 11.08
C THR A 201 12.78 -12.88 11.42
N LEU A 202 11.89 -11.91 11.59
CA LEU A 202 12.24 -10.54 11.95
C LEU A 202 12.95 -10.47 13.31
N GLU A 203 12.47 -11.23 14.30
CA GLU A 203 13.14 -11.39 15.60
C GLU A 203 14.51 -12.06 15.44
N GLY A 204 14.56 -13.23 14.80
CA GLY A 204 15.75 -14.07 14.72
C GLY A 204 16.91 -13.43 13.95
N GLN A 205 16.62 -12.51 13.03
CA GLN A 205 17.61 -11.75 12.25
C GLN A 205 17.89 -10.35 12.84
N GLY A 206 17.24 -9.98 13.94
CA GLY A 206 17.44 -8.68 14.59
C GLY A 206 16.86 -7.48 13.85
N TYR A 207 15.89 -7.68 12.94
CA TYR A 207 15.15 -6.59 12.30
C TYR A 207 14.19 -5.90 13.27
N LEU A 208 13.63 -6.66 14.21
CA LEU A 208 12.79 -6.15 15.29
C LEU A 208 13.23 -6.74 16.64
N PRO A 209 13.14 -5.97 17.73
CA PRO A 209 13.38 -6.51 19.07
C PRO A 209 12.36 -7.60 19.44
N SER A 210 12.80 -8.60 20.20
CA SER A 210 11.95 -9.71 20.69
C SER A 210 10.66 -9.24 21.38
N ALA A 211 10.75 -8.18 22.20
CA ALA A 211 9.59 -7.59 22.86
C ALA A 211 8.55 -7.04 21.86
N VAL A 212 9.01 -6.43 20.76
CA VAL A 212 8.12 -5.89 19.71
C VAL A 212 7.44 -7.02 18.96
N THR A 213 8.19 -8.04 18.55
CA THR A 213 7.62 -9.18 17.81
C THR A 213 6.63 -9.97 18.65
N GLU A 214 6.86 -10.08 19.96
CA GLU A 214 5.93 -10.72 20.88
C GLU A 214 4.63 -9.92 21.04
N GLU A 215 4.72 -8.60 21.24
CA GLU A 215 3.53 -7.74 21.31
C GLU A 215 2.72 -7.78 20.00
N LEU A 216 3.38 -7.78 18.84
CA LEU A 216 2.71 -7.90 17.54
C LEU A 216 2.05 -9.28 17.36
N ARG A 217 2.70 -10.35 17.83
CA ARG A 217 2.18 -11.72 17.75
C ARG A 217 0.94 -11.88 18.62
N GLU A 218 1.03 -11.54 19.90
CA GLU A 218 -0.08 -11.65 20.84
C GLU A 218 -1.24 -10.73 20.47
N GLY A 219 -0.94 -9.48 20.08
CA GLY A 219 -1.94 -8.53 19.61
C GLY A 219 -2.66 -9.01 18.35
N TYR A 220 -1.92 -9.51 17.35
CA TYR A 220 -2.53 -10.08 16.14
C TYR A 220 -3.40 -11.29 16.46
N GLU A 221 -2.91 -12.22 17.27
CA GLU A 221 -3.66 -13.41 17.68
C GLU A 221 -4.98 -13.01 18.34
N PHE A 222 -4.94 -12.09 19.31
CA PHE A 222 -6.12 -11.60 20.01
C PHE A 222 -7.14 -10.95 19.05
N LEU A 223 -6.66 -10.08 18.14
CA LEU A 223 -7.49 -9.41 17.15
C LEU A 223 -8.10 -10.41 16.15
N ARG A 224 -7.34 -11.43 15.75
CA ARG A 224 -7.82 -12.50 14.87
C ARG A 224 -8.89 -13.33 15.55
N TYR A 225 -8.68 -13.82 16.78
CA TYR A 225 -9.74 -14.55 17.49
C TYR A 225 -10.98 -13.69 17.69
N THR A 226 -10.82 -12.39 17.95
CA THR A 226 -11.93 -11.44 18.01
C THR A 226 -12.67 -11.36 16.67
N GLU A 227 -11.96 -11.23 15.53
CA GLU A 227 -12.58 -11.25 14.20
C GLU A 227 -13.38 -12.53 13.98
N HIS A 228 -12.79 -13.68 14.33
CA HIS A 228 -13.45 -14.97 14.16
C HIS A 228 -14.69 -15.09 15.05
N ALA A 229 -14.66 -14.59 16.28
CA ALA A 229 -15.81 -14.55 17.18
C ALA A 229 -16.95 -13.67 16.63
N ILE A 230 -16.62 -12.48 16.11
CA ILE A 230 -17.58 -11.58 15.44
C ILE A 230 -18.25 -12.28 14.26
N GLN A 231 -17.46 -12.95 13.42
CA GLN A 231 -17.96 -13.64 12.24
C GLN A 231 -18.81 -14.87 12.61
N ALA A 232 -18.45 -15.60 13.67
CA ALA A 232 -19.11 -16.83 14.10
C ALA A 232 -20.55 -16.61 14.58
N ILE A 233 -20.89 -15.42 15.10
CA ILE A 233 -22.24 -15.14 15.63
C ILE A 233 -23.31 -15.30 14.56
N ALA A 234 -23.03 -14.87 13.33
CA ALA A 234 -24.03 -14.84 12.25
C ALA A 234 -23.53 -15.45 10.93
N ASP A 235 -22.34 -16.05 10.91
CA ASP A 235 -21.62 -16.46 9.70
C ASP A 235 -21.59 -15.33 8.64
N ARG A 236 -21.20 -14.13 9.08
CA ARG A 236 -21.13 -12.94 8.22
C ARG A 236 -19.72 -12.43 8.14
N GLN A 237 -19.36 -11.91 6.96
CA GLN A 237 -18.12 -11.17 6.76
C GLN A 237 -18.26 -9.75 7.32
N THR A 238 -18.25 -9.66 8.65
CA THR A 238 -18.16 -8.39 9.38
C THR A 238 -16.88 -8.34 10.19
N GLN A 239 -16.35 -7.13 10.32
CA GLN A 239 -15.21 -6.77 11.18
C GLN A 239 -15.61 -5.73 12.24
N MET A 240 -16.90 -5.40 12.30
CA MET A 240 -17.42 -4.41 13.23
C MET A 240 -17.72 -5.10 14.56
N LEU A 241 -17.30 -4.47 15.67
CA LEU A 241 -17.77 -4.84 16.98
C LEU A 241 -19.30 -4.66 17.07
N PRO A 242 -19.99 -5.52 17.83
CA PRO A 242 -21.43 -5.42 17.98
C PRO A 242 -21.83 -4.21 18.82
N ASP A 243 -22.95 -3.61 18.45
CA ASP A 243 -23.57 -2.48 19.14
C ASP A 243 -24.66 -2.89 20.14
N ASN A 244 -25.06 -4.16 20.15
CA ASN A 244 -26.08 -4.71 21.04
C ASN A 244 -25.47 -5.52 22.19
N GLU A 245 -26.06 -5.39 23.38
CA GLU A 245 -25.56 -6.01 24.61
C GLU A 245 -25.47 -7.54 24.55
N GLN A 246 -26.38 -8.18 23.81
CA GLN A 246 -26.42 -9.63 23.71
C GLN A 246 -25.20 -10.18 22.95
N ASP A 247 -24.85 -9.59 21.81
CA ASP A 247 -23.69 -10.00 21.02
C ASP A 247 -22.38 -9.58 21.69
N GLN A 248 -22.36 -8.44 22.40
CA GLN A 248 -21.22 -8.07 23.25
C GLN A 248 -20.95 -9.13 24.33
N ALA A 249 -21.99 -9.59 25.04
CA ALA A 249 -21.85 -10.65 26.03
C ALA A 249 -21.39 -11.99 25.39
N ARG A 250 -21.86 -12.31 24.18
CA ARG A 250 -21.42 -13.51 23.44
C ARG A 250 -19.94 -13.43 23.08
N ILE A 251 -19.46 -12.30 22.57
CA ILE A 251 -18.04 -12.12 22.24
C ILE A 251 -17.18 -12.25 23.50
N ALA A 252 -17.55 -11.58 24.59
CA ALA A 252 -16.82 -11.68 25.85
C ALA A 252 -16.71 -13.14 26.30
N LEU A 253 -17.82 -13.89 26.28
CA LEU A 253 -17.84 -15.31 26.63
C LEU A 253 -16.96 -16.17 25.70
N ILE A 254 -17.06 -16.00 24.38
CA ILE A 254 -16.24 -16.74 23.39
C ILE A 254 -14.74 -16.48 23.62
N MET A 255 -14.40 -15.23 23.93
CA MET A 255 -13.03 -14.80 24.18
C MET A 255 -12.54 -15.12 25.60
N GLY A 256 -13.38 -15.72 26.45
CA GLY A 256 -13.02 -16.16 27.81
C GLY A 256 -13.03 -15.06 28.87
N PHE A 257 -13.75 -13.97 28.65
CA PHE A 257 -13.92 -12.85 29.58
C PHE A 257 -15.23 -12.94 30.37
N ALA A 258 -15.23 -12.35 31.57
CA ALA A 258 -16.42 -12.33 32.44
C ALA A 258 -17.53 -11.41 31.91
N ASP A 259 -17.14 -10.32 31.25
CA ASP A 259 -18.05 -9.30 30.73
C ASP A 259 -17.43 -8.55 29.53
N TRP A 260 -18.26 -7.74 28.87
CA TRP A 260 -17.83 -6.92 27.73
C TRP A 260 -16.76 -5.90 28.12
N ALA A 261 -16.85 -5.30 29.32
CA ALA A 261 -15.94 -4.25 29.75
C ALA A 261 -14.50 -4.75 29.86
N SER A 262 -14.30 -5.90 30.52
CA SER A 262 -12.99 -6.56 30.67
C SER A 262 -12.41 -7.04 29.33
N PHE A 263 -13.25 -7.56 28.43
CA PHE A 263 -12.85 -7.87 27.06
C PHE A 263 -12.39 -6.61 26.30
N HIS A 264 -13.19 -5.55 26.36
CA HIS A 264 -12.95 -4.32 25.62
C HIS A 264 -11.69 -3.59 26.12
N GLU A 265 -11.44 -3.58 27.43
CA GLU A 265 -10.19 -3.08 28.01
C GLU A 265 -8.97 -3.82 27.44
N ARG A 266 -9.03 -5.16 27.37
CA ARG A 266 -7.95 -5.95 26.78
C ARG A 266 -7.79 -5.70 25.28
N LEU A 267 -8.90 -5.53 24.55
CA LEU A 267 -8.86 -5.16 23.14
C LEU A 267 -8.14 -3.83 22.93
N MET A 268 -8.48 -2.81 23.73
CA MET A 268 -7.84 -1.50 23.64
C MET A 268 -6.37 -1.54 24.03
N TYR A 269 -6.00 -2.32 25.04
CA TYR A 269 -4.59 -2.57 25.37
C TYR A 269 -3.78 -3.03 24.15
N TRP A 270 -4.26 -4.05 23.43
CA TRP A 270 -3.56 -4.56 22.25
C TRP A 270 -3.54 -3.57 21.10
N ARG A 271 -4.66 -2.89 20.83
CA ARG A 271 -4.73 -1.88 19.76
C ARG A 271 -3.79 -0.71 20.02
N SER A 272 -3.67 -0.24 21.26
CA SER A 272 -2.72 0.82 21.61
C SER A 272 -1.27 0.42 21.34
N ARG A 273 -0.88 -0.82 21.67
CA ARG A 273 0.47 -1.36 21.39
C ARG A 273 0.74 -1.46 19.90
N VAL A 274 -0.17 -2.08 19.14
CA VAL A 274 -0.03 -2.21 17.68
C VAL A 274 0.06 -0.84 17.02
N SER A 275 -0.82 0.09 17.40
CA SER A 275 -0.82 1.44 16.85
C SER A 275 0.47 2.20 17.16
N TRP A 276 1.04 2.00 18.36
CA TRP A 276 2.36 2.55 18.68
C TRP A 276 3.45 2.00 17.75
N HIS A 277 3.55 0.67 17.59
CA HIS A 277 4.53 0.05 16.68
C HIS A 277 4.34 0.50 15.23
N PHE A 278 3.10 0.62 14.78
CA PHE A 278 2.79 1.05 13.42
C PHE A 278 3.27 2.48 13.15
N ARG A 279 3.16 3.39 14.13
CA ARG A 279 3.72 4.75 14.02
C ARG A 279 5.24 4.73 13.85
N GLN A 280 5.94 3.85 14.56
CA GLN A 280 7.41 3.74 14.54
C GLN A 280 7.96 3.12 13.23
N VAL A 281 7.15 2.39 12.47
CA VAL A 281 7.61 1.72 11.25
C VAL A 281 7.62 2.70 10.08
N ILE A 282 8.81 2.86 9.47
CA ILE A 282 9.10 3.82 8.38
C ILE A 282 8.87 5.26 8.86
N ALA A 283 9.96 5.95 9.20
CA ALA A 283 9.92 7.35 9.63
C ALA A 283 9.39 8.27 8.52
N ASP A 284 8.53 9.21 8.90
CA ASP A 284 8.23 10.36 8.06
C ASP A 284 9.47 11.28 8.07
N PRO A 285 9.87 11.88 6.95
CA PRO A 285 10.98 12.86 6.94
C PRO A 285 10.65 14.06 7.83
N ASP A 286 9.37 14.40 7.89
CA ASP A 286 8.83 15.60 8.53
C ASP A 286 8.34 15.32 9.97
N SER A 287 8.50 14.08 10.49
CA SER A 287 8.11 13.75 11.88
C SER A 287 9.30 13.92 12.82
N ASP A 288 9.36 15.03 13.55
CA ASP A 288 10.27 15.18 14.68
C ASP A 288 9.86 14.17 15.78
N PRO A 289 10.78 13.42 16.41
CA PRO A 289 10.42 12.41 17.41
C PRO A 289 9.75 12.98 18.67
N ASP A 290 9.81 14.31 18.87
CA ASP A 290 9.27 15.01 20.04
C ASP A 290 7.85 15.58 19.83
N ASP A 291 7.26 15.48 18.63
CA ASP A 291 5.90 15.96 18.33
C ASP A 291 4.82 14.95 18.75
N GLU A 292 4.78 14.60 20.04
CA GLU A 292 3.73 13.71 20.58
C GLU A 292 2.36 14.39 20.74
N GLN A 293 2.21 15.70 20.52
CA GLN A 293 0.93 16.41 20.73
C GLN A 293 0.76 17.63 19.81
N GLN A 294 0.21 17.45 18.60
CA GLN A 294 -0.70 18.45 18.03
C GLN A 294 -1.51 17.93 16.84
N ASP A 295 -2.82 17.81 17.08
CA ASP A 295 -3.87 17.82 16.06
C ASP A 295 -4.23 19.30 15.81
N ASP A 296 -3.70 19.90 14.74
CA ASP A 296 -4.35 20.90 13.86
C ASP A 296 -3.31 21.54 12.91
N SER A 297 -3.59 21.46 11.60
CA SER A 297 -2.83 22.05 10.48
C SER A 297 -1.35 21.67 10.38
N GLU A 298 -1.05 20.63 9.58
CA GLU A 298 0.28 20.43 8.99
C GLU A 298 0.75 21.75 8.35
N VAL A 299 1.73 22.42 8.95
CA VAL A 299 2.41 23.56 8.31
C VAL A 299 3.31 22.95 7.23
N VAL A 300 2.79 22.82 6.01
CA VAL A 300 3.59 22.41 4.86
C VAL A 300 4.71 23.44 4.70
N VAL A 301 5.97 23.02 4.87
CA VAL A 301 7.13 23.90 4.70
C VAL A 301 7.09 24.52 3.30
N GLY A 302 7.05 25.85 3.25
CA GLY A 302 6.93 26.63 2.03
C GLY A 302 5.54 26.66 1.39
N GLY A 303 4.49 26.18 2.06
CA GLY A 303 3.11 26.21 1.56
C GLY A 303 2.60 27.61 1.20
N GLU A 304 3.14 28.66 1.82
CA GLU A 304 2.88 30.06 1.46
C GLU A 304 3.34 30.42 0.04
N TRP A 305 4.26 29.66 -0.55
CA TRP A 305 4.75 29.84 -1.91
C TRP A 305 3.92 29.10 -2.97
N LEU A 306 3.04 28.19 -2.55
CA LEU A 306 2.23 27.39 -3.47
C LEU A 306 1.34 28.26 -4.38
N PRO A 307 0.65 29.32 -3.89
CA PRO A 307 -0.14 30.19 -4.77
C PRO A 307 0.69 30.88 -5.86
N LEU A 308 1.95 31.21 -5.57
CA LEU A 308 2.90 31.77 -6.52
C LEU A 308 3.29 30.73 -7.58
N TRP A 309 3.63 29.52 -7.14
CA TRP A 309 4.01 28.42 -8.03
C TRP A 309 2.85 27.90 -8.89
N GLU A 310 1.61 27.97 -8.42
CA GLU A 310 0.43 27.51 -9.16
C GLU A 310 -0.18 28.60 -10.06
N GLU A 311 0.36 29.83 -10.06
CA GLU A 311 -0.27 30.99 -10.73
C GLU A 311 -1.70 31.26 -10.21
N SER A 312 -1.97 30.96 -8.94
CA SER A 312 -3.29 31.18 -8.32
C SER A 312 -3.45 32.59 -7.72
N GLN A 313 -2.48 33.48 -7.93
CA GLN A 313 -2.50 34.88 -7.54
C GLN A 313 -2.04 35.79 -8.68
N ASP A 314 -2.44 37.06 -8.65
CA ASP A 314 -2.05 38.04 -9.68
C ASP A 314 -0.56 38.42 -9.59
N GLU A 315 -0.01 38.91 -10.72
CA GLU A 315 1.43 39.22 -10.86
C GLU A 315 1.88 40.31 -9.86
N ASP A 316 1.02 41.27 -9.55
CA ASP A 316 1.29 42.31 -8.57
C ASP A 316 1.37 41.75 -7.15
N ALA A 317 0.52 40.78 -6.78
CA ALA A 317 0.53 40.08 -5.50
C ALA A 317 1.76 39.18 -5.37
N ALA A 318 2.08 38.42 -6.42
CA ALA A 318 3.27 37.58 -6.46
C ALA A 318 4.56 38.41 -6.35
N GLY A 319 4.61 39.55 -7.04
CA GLY A 319 5.72 40.50 -6.96
C GLY A 319 5.87 41.10 -5.56
N ARG A 320 4.77 41.45 -4.89
CA ARG A 320 4.79 41.92 -3.49
C ARG A 320 5.28 40.84 -2.52
N GLN A 321 4.85 39.59 -2.69
CA GLN A 321 5.29 38.47 -1.86
C GLN A 321 6.80 38.25 -1.97
N LEU A 322 7.34 38.19 -3.19
CA LEU A 322 8.79 38.05 -3.43
C LEU A 322 9.57 39.22 -2.83
N LEU A 323 9.09 40.46 -3.00
CA LEU A 323 9.74 41.64 -2.45
C LEU A 323 9.78 41.61 -0.91
N GLN A 324 8.66 41.25 -0.27
CA GLN A 324 8.57 41.13 1.19
C GLN A 324 9.49 40.04 1.75
N ALA A 325 9.72 38.98 0.96
CA ALA A 325 10.61 37.89 1.34
C ALA A 325 12.09 38.12 0.97
N GLY A 326 12.45 39.30 0.45
CA GLY A 326 13.85 39.69 0.24
C GLY A 326 14.39 39.56 -1.18
N PHE A 327 13.56 39.23 -2.18
CA PHE A 327 13.97 39.32 -3.59
C PHE A 327 14.07 40.78 -4.04
N VAL A 328 15.13 41.10 -4.78
CA VAL A 328 15.41 42.44 -5.30
C VAL A 328 14.83 42.63 -6.71
N ASP A 329 14.94 41.61 -7.57
CA ASP A 329 14.44 41.62 -8.95
C ASP A 329 13.27 40.64 -9.09
N THR A 330 12.13 41.05 -8.54
CA THR A 330 10.91 40.23 -8.50
C THR A 330 10.41 39.86 -9.89
N GLY A 331 10.55 40.76 -10.87
CA GLY A 331 10.19 40.49 -12.27
C GLY A 331 11.04 39.38 -12.90
N LYS A 332 12.36 39.38 -12.67
CA LYS A 332 13.25 38.31 -13.13
C LYS A 332 12.95 36.98 -12.44
N ALA A 333 12.64 36.99 -11.14
CA ALA A 333 12.29 35.79 -10.38
C ALA A 333 10.97 35.16 -10.88
N LEU A 334 9.91 35.95 -11.05
CA LEU A 334 8.63 35.49 -11.60
C LEU A 334 8.80 34.90 -12.99
N LYS A 335 9.56 35.59 -13.86
CA LYS A 335 9.85 35.11 -15.21
C LYS A 335 10.57 33.75 -15.18
N SER A 336 11.56 33.58 -14.30
CA SER A 336 12.34 32.34 -14.22
C SER A 336 11.50 31.16 -13.73
N LEU A 337 10.55 31.38 -12.81
CA LEU A 337 9.58 30.36 -12.38
C LEU A 337 8.58 30.00 -13.49
N ALA A 338 8.09 30.99 -14.24
CA ALA A 338 7.21 30.77 -15.39
C ALA A 338 7.94 30.02 -16.53
N ASP A 339 9.19 30.37 -16.81
CA ASP A 339 10.03 29.72 -17.82
C ASP A 339 10.27 28.25 -17.44
N LEU A 340 10.60 27.95 -16.17
CA LEU A 340 10.74 26.57 -15.70
C LEU A 340 9.45 25.78 -15.91
N ARG A 341 8.31 26.33 -15.43
CA ARG A 341 6.98 25.70 -15.47
C ARG A 341 6.54 25.35 -16.89
N SER A 342 6.85 26.24 -17.84
CA SER A 342 6.46 26.12 -19.24
C SER A 342 7.47 25.37 -20.10
N SER A 343 8.62 24.96 -19.53
CA SER A 343 9.68 24.27 -20.26
C SER A 343 9.20 22.97 -20.94
N PRO A 344 9.76 22.62 -22.11
CA PRO A 344 9.41 21.37 -22.81
C PRO A 344 9.65 20.11 -21.96
N ASN A 345 10.64 20.19 -21.06
CA ASN A 345 10.98 19.12 -20.11
C ASN A 345 9.86 18.85 -19.11
N LEU A 346 9.21 19.90 -18.60
CA LEU A 346 8.08 19.78 -17.69
C LEU A 346 6.77 19.44 -18.39
N ARG A 347 6.54 19.94 -19.61
CA ARG A 347 5.32 19.63 -20.38
C ARG A 347 5.21 18.17 -20.80
N SER A 348 6.34 17.51 -21.03
CA SER A 348 6.40 16.10 -21.43
C SER A 348 6.59 15.14 -20.24
N MET A 349 6.56 15.67 -19.01
CA MET A 349 6.84 14.91 -17.81
C MET A 349 5.67 14.00 -17.40
N GLN A 350 5.99 12.83 -16.85
CA GLN A 350 5.01 11.95 -16.23
C GLN A 350 4.38 12.60 -14.99
N ARG A 351 3.09 12.32 -14.75
CA ARG A 351 2.30 12.90 -13.65
C ARG A 351 2.98 12.84 -12.29
N LEU A 352 3.55 11.70 -11.89
CA LEU A 352 4.21 11.53 -10.60
C LEU A 352 5.43 12.45 -10.43
N SER A 353 6.26 12.59 -11.47
CA SER A 353 7.42 13.50 -11.42
C SER A 353 6.98 14.95 -11.38
N ARG A 354 5.82 15.27 -11.99
CA ARG A 354 5.24 16.61 -11.93
C ARG A 354 4.73 16.94 -10.53
N GLU A 355 3.99 16.02 -9.90
CA GLU A 355 3.53 16.15 -8.51
C GLU A 355 4.71 16.37 -7.54
N ARG A 356 5.83 15.66 -7.74
CA ARG A 356 7.05 15.86 -6.93
C ARG A 356 7.70 17.23 -7.14
N LEU A 357 7.74 17.72 -8.38
CA LEU A 357 8.27 19.04 -8.66
C LEU A 357 7.38 20.14 -8.06
N ASP A 358 6.06 19.96 -8.15
CA ASP A 358 5.09 20.90 -7.60
C ASP A 358 5.16 20.96 -6.06
N ALA A 359 5.53 19.85 -5.40
CA ALA A 359 5.85 19.84 -3.97
C ALA A 359 7.22 20.46 -3.62
N PHE A 360 8.21 20.33 -4.51
CA PHE A 360 9.58 20.79 -4.26
C PHE A 360 9.78 22.30 -4.42
N ILE A 361 9.21 22.93 -5.45
CA ILE A 361 9.45 24.36 -5.74
C ILE A 361 9.06 25.28 -4.57
N PRO A 362 7.92 25.09 -3.89
CA PRO A 362 7.56 25.89 -2.72
C PRO A 362 8.59 25.78 -1.58
N ARG A 363 9.12 24.58 -1.32
CA ARG A 363 10.19 24.34 -0.34
C ARG A 363 11.50 25.04 -0.74
N LEU A 364 11.87 24.97 -2.01
CA LEU A 364 13.04 25.68 -2.54
C LEU A 364 12.92 27.19 -2.34
N LEU A 365 11.75 27.77 -2.57
CA LEU A 365 11.51 29.20 -2.36
C LEU A 365 11.62 29.58 -0.88
N ALA A 366 11.04 28.78 0.01
CA ALA A 366 11.17 28.98 1.46
C ALA A 366 12.63 28.96 1.92
N GLN A 367 13.43 28.01 1.41
CA GLN A 367 14.86 27.95 1.72
C GLN A 367 15.67 29.07 1.06
N ALA A 368 15.32 29.47 -0.17
CA ALA A 368 16.05 30.53 -0.87
C ALA A 368 16.01 31.86 -0.12
N VAL A 369 14.89 32.18 0.53
CA VAL A 369 14.70 33.44 1.27
C VAL A 369 15.37 33.46 2.64
N GLU A 370 15.85 32.33 3.13
CA GLU A 370 16.71 32.27 4.32
C GLU A 370 18.14 32.79 4.03
N HIS A 371 18.51 32.92 2.75
CA HIS A 371 19.81 33.43 2.33
C HIS A 371 19.80 34.94 2.04
N GLU A 372 20.94 35.60 2.24
CA GLU A 372 21.10 37.05 2.00
C GLU A 372 20.84 37.50 0.54
N LYS A 373 20.84 36.57 -0.43
CA LYS A 373 20.71 36.86 -1.88
C LYS A 373 19.79 35.85 -2.56
N PRO A 374 18.48 35.87 -2.29
CA PRO A 374 17.53 34.88 -2.81
C PRO A 374 17.45 34.88 -4.35
N ASP A 375 17.60 36.04 -5.00
CA ASP A 375 17.65 36.14 -6.46
C ASP A 375 18.78 35.29 -7.06
N LEU A 376 19.96 35.30 -6.43
CA LEU A 376 21.14 34.57 -6.91
C LEU A 376 21.02 33.07 -6.64
N VAL A 377 20.37 32.68 -5.55
CA VAL A 377 20.04 31.27 -5.24
C VAL A 377 19.13 30.72 -6.33
N LEU A 378 18.02 31.43 -6.60
CA LEU A 378 17.05 31.01 -7.61
C LEU A 378 17.68 30.92 -9.01
N GLU A 379 18.48 31.91 -9.40
CA GLU A 379 19.19 31.93 -10.70
C GLU A 379 20.14 30.74 -10.89
N ARG A 380 20.75 30.24 -9.82
CA ARG A 380 21.70 29.12 -9.89
C ARG A 380 21.04 27.76 -9.76
N VAL A 381 19.96 27.66 -8.99
CA VAL A 381 19.33 26.37 -8.66
C VAL A 381 18.29 25.96 -9.71
N LEU A 382 17.50 26.88 -10.27
CA LEU A 382 16.47 26.52 -11.25
C LEU A 382 17.01 25.77 -12.49
N PRO A 383 18.18 26.14 -13.08
CA PRO A 383 18.75 25.35 -14.19
C PRO A 383 19.13 23.93 -13.79
N LEU A 384 19.58 23.72 -12.55
CA LEU A 384 19.87 22.39 -12.01
C LEU A 384 18.58 21.58 -11.87
N VAL A 385 17.53 22.20 -11.31
CA VAL A 385 16.21 21.59 -11.16
C VAL A 385 15.66 21.17 -12.51
N GLU A 386 15.72 22.03 -13.54
CA GLU A 386 15.29 21.69 -14.89
C GLU A 386 16.08 20.51 -15.49
N ALA A 387 17.40 20.50 -15.29
CA ALA A 387 18.27 19.44 -15.80
C ALA A 387 17.98 18.07 -15.16
N VAL A 388 17.60 18.04 -13.88
CA VAL A 388 17.29 16.80 -13.15
C VAL A 388 15.80 16.44 -13.15
N ALA A 389 14.92 17.34 -13.58
CA ALA A 389 13.47 17.19 -13.57
C ALA A 389 12.97 15.91 -14.25
N ARG A 390 13.67 15.44 -15.31
CA ARG A 390 13.33 14.18 -16.01
C ARG A 390 13.61 12.92 -15.19
N ARG A 391 14.39 13.03 -14.11
CA ARG A 391 14.80 11.91 -13.27
C ARG A 391 14.13 12.03 -11.91
N SER A 392 12.93 11.44 -11.80
CA SER A 392 12.06 11.49 -10.62
C SER A 392 12.75 11.20 -9.28
N ALA A 393 13.80 10.36 -9.27
CA ALA A 393 14.58 10.04 -8.07
C ALA A 393 15.37 11.24 -7.51
N TYR A 394 15.85 12.15 -8.37
CA TYR A 394 16.59 13.33 -7.91
C TYR A 394 15.66 14.38 -7.29
N LEU A 395 14.43 14.50 -7.77
CA LEU A 395 13.44 15.40 -7.15
C LEU A 395 13.07 14.94 -5.74
N VAL A 396 12.99 13.62 -5.51
CA VAL A 396 12.79 13.06 -4.15
C VAL A 396 13.98 13.40 -3.26
N LEU A 397 15.20 13.18 -3.74
CA LEU A 397 16.42 13.52 -2.98
C LEU A 397 16.48 15.01 -2.58
N LEU A 398 16.09 15.91 -3.49
CA LEU A 398 16.07 17.35 -3.24
C LEU A 398 14.94 17.79 -2.29
N THR A 399 13.87 17.00 -2.16
CA THR A 399 12.74 17.34 -1.28
C THR A 399 13.00 16.91 0.17
N GLU A 400 13.90 15.94 0.36
CA GLU A 400 14.22 15.29 1.65
C GLU A 400 15.52 15.81 2.29
N ASN A 401 16.33 16.59 1.56
CA ASN A 401 17.57 17.22 2.04
C ASN A 401 17.54 18.71 1.74
#